data_AF-A0A835T0D3-F1
#
_entry.id   AF-A0A835T0D3-F1
#
_cell.length_a   1.000
_cell.length_b   1.000
_cell.length_c   1.000
_cell.angle_alpha   90.00
_cell.angle_beta   90.00
_cell.angle_gamma   90.00
#
_symmetry.space_group_name_H-M   'P 1'
#
loop_
_entity.id
_entity.type
_entity.pdbx_description
1 polymer ?
#
loop_
_entity_poly.entity_id
_entity_poly.type
_entity_poly.pdbx_seq_one_letter_code
_entity_poly.pdbx_strand_id
1 'polypeptide(L)'
;MDGNFSDWNSFLTVVTPPTGFAVGAKLTVTMKPREGKPLTVKATEGVTKCDPNSELRWIGFIGSAFIFSGQRYFELEPEGEGKTLLTHGEAFDGCLIPLMKPILRKNHPMFAVVNSGLKQAAEERNNAAAGR
;
A
#
# COMPACT_ATOMS: atom_id res chain seq x y z
N MET A 1 8.64 5.26 9.66
CA MET A 1 7.29 4.64 9.62
C MET A 1 7.33 3.40 10.48
N ASP A 2 6.71 3.42 11.66
CA ASP A 2 6.54 2.22 12.48
C ASP A 2 5.60 1.28 11.72
N GLY A 3 6.17 0.25 11.11
CA GLY A 3 5.60 -0.54 10.00
C GLY A 3 4.43 -1.46 10.33
N ASN A 4 3.52 -1.05 11.23
CA ASN A 4 2.31 -1.78 11.54
C ASN A 4 1.13 -1.25 10.71
N PHE A 5 0.90 -1.88 9.55
CA PHE A 5 -0.23 -1.59 8.67
C PHE A 5 -1.55 -2.15 9.22
N SER A 6 -1.50 -3.12 10.14
CA SER A 6 -2.68 -3.85 10.62
C SER A 6 -3.58 -3.00 11.52
N ASP A 7 -3.04 -1.94 12.14
CA ASP A 7 -3.76 -1.14 13.13
C ASP A 7 -4.82 -0.22 12.49
N TRP A 8 -4.68 0.10 11.20
CA TRP A 8 -5.52 1.06 10.50
C TRP A 8 -6.03 0.57 9.14
N ASN A 9 -5.54 -0.57 8.65
CA ASN A 9 -5.91 -1.09 7.34
C ASN A 9 -6.60 -2.46 7.44
N SER A 10 -7.92 -2.46 7.32
CA SER A 10 -8.75 -3.67 7.37
C SER A 10 -8.61 -4.55 6.11
N PHE A 11 -8.06 -3.99 5.02
CA PHE A 11 -8.06 -4.61 3.70
C PHE A 11 -6.67 -5.14 3.28
N LEU A 12 -5.62 -4.40 3.62
CA LEU A 12 -4.23 -4.68 3.27
C LEU A 12 -3.42 -4.89 4.55
N THR A 13 -2.97 -6.12 4.78
CA THR A 13 -1.97 -6.42 5.80
C THR A 13 -0.61 -6.52 5.12
N VAL A 14 0.26 -5.55 5.39
CA VAL A 14 1.66 -5.59 4.96
C VAL A 14 2.50 -6.08 6.12
N VAL A 15 3.15 -7.22 5.94
CA VAL A 15 4.16 -7.71 6.88
C VAL A 15 5.48 -7.07 6.49
N THR A 16 5.84 -6.04 7.26
CA THR A 16 7.14 -5.38 7.16
C THR A 16 8.22 -6.34 7.64
N PRO A 17 9.34 -6.52 6.89
CA PRO A 17 10.44 -7.34 7.35
C PRO A 17 11.08 -6.74 8.62
N PRO A 18 11.73 -7.55 9.48
CA PRO A 18 12.35 -7.07 10.72
C PRO A 18 13.37 -5.95 10.52
N THR A 19 13.93 -5.85 9.32
CA THR A 19 14.89 -4.82 8.90
C THR A 19 14.24 -3.49 8.51
N GLY A 20 12.90 -3.38 8.55
CA GLY A 20 12.16 -2.22 8.08
C GLY A 20 12.06 -2.13 6.55
N PHE A 21 11.46 -1.05 6.05
CA PHE A 21 11.45 -0.75 4.62
C PHE A 21 12.84 -0.28 4.18
N ALA A 22 13.43 -1.00 3.23
CA ALA A 22 14.69 -0.64 2.58
C ALA A 22 14.60 -1.04 1.12
N VAL A 23 15.23 -0.28 0.20
CA VAL A 23 15.27 -0.65 -1.22
C VAL A 23 15.85 -2.07 -1.37
N GLY A 24 15.16 -2.90 -2.16
CA GLY A 24 15.48 -4.32 -2.34
C GLY A 24 14.91 -5.26 -1.27
N ALA A 25 14.35 -4.72 -0.16
CA ALA A 25 13.69 -5.55 0.84
C ALA A 25 12.45 -6.23 0.26
N LYS A 26 12.19 -7.46 0.73
CA LYS A 26 11.02 -8.24 0.35
C LYS A 26 9.90 -8.02 1.36
N LEU A 27 8.76 -7.57 0.88
CA LEU A 27 7.53 -7.42 1.64
C LEU A 27 6.65 -8.64 1.42
N THR A 28 5.95 -9.07 2.47
CA THR A 28 4.82 -9.98 2.32
C THR A 28 3.55 -9.17 2.43
N VAL A 29 2.80 -9.08 1.33
CA VAL A 29 1.51 -8.39 1.31
C VAL A 29 0.39 -9.41 1.29
N THR A 30 -0.59 -9.21 2.17
CA THR A 30 -1.81 -10.01 2.28
C THR A 30 -3.01 -9.10 2.05
N MET A 31 -3.79 -9.42 1.01
CA MET A 31 -5.03 -8.72 0.71
C MET A 31 -6.23 -9.55 1.18
N LYS A 32 -7.15 -8.94 1.92
CA LYS A 32 -8.42 -9.55 2.34
C LYS A 32 -9.55 -9.00 1.46
N PRO A 33 -10.22 -9.83 0.64
CA PRO A 33 -11.33 -9.34 -0.18
C PRO A 33 -12.51 -8.89 0.70
N ARG A 34 -13.19 -7.81 0.26
CA ARG A 34 -14.32 -7.17 0.98
C ARG A 34 -15.57 -8.05 1.00
N GLU A 35 -15.76 -8.90 -0.01
CA GLU A 35 -16.88 -9.83 -0.16
C GLU A 35 -16.43 -11.09 -0.93
N GLY A 36 -16.94 -12.27 -0.54
CA GLY A 36 -16.67 -13.56 -1.20
C GLY A 36 -15.79 -14.52 -0.41
N LYS A 37 -15.41 -15.66 -1.03
CA LYS A 37 -14.51 -16.63 -0.39
C LYS A 37 -13.19 -15.95 -0.01
N PRO A 38 -12.66 -16.16 1.21
CA PRO A 38 -11.41 -15.57 1.64
C PRO A 38 -10.26 -16.12 0.78
N LEU A 39 -9.90 -15.38 -0.26
CA LEU A 39 -8.67 -15.63 -1.00
C LEU A 39 -7.61 -14.70 -0.44
N THR A 40 -6.83 -15.22 0.51
CA THR A 40 -5.60 -14.55 0.95
C THR A 40 -4.60 -14.64 -0.19
N VAL A 41 -4.41 -13.52 -0.89
CA VAL A 41 -3.31 -13.41 -1.87
C VAL A 41 -2.08 -12.97 -1.10
N LYS A 42 -1.13 -13.89 -0.94
CA LYS A 42 0.19 -13.63 -0.36
C LYS A 42 1.18 -13.37 -1.49
N ALA A 43 1.62 -12.14 -1.64
CA ALA A 43 2.62 -11.75 -2.63
C ALA A 43 3.96 -11.42 -1.95
N THR A 44 5.06 -11.81 -2.59
CA THR A 44 6.40 -11.31 -2.23
C THR A 44 6.71 -10.15 -3.14
N GLU A 45 6.83 -8.95 -2.57
CA GLU A 45 6.98 -7.71 -3.32
C GLU A 45 8.34 -7.07 -2.99
N GLY A 46 9.01 -6.49 -3.97
CA GLY A 46 10.31 -5.84 -3.78
C GLY A 46 10.14 -4.34 -3.59
N VAL A 47 10.70 -3.78 -2.51
CA VAL A 47 10.77 -2.32 -2.32
C VAL A 47 11.67 -1.73 -3.40
N THR A 48 11.14 -0.76 -4.13
CA THR A 48 11.83 -0.07 -5.24
C THR A 48 12.22 1.36 -4.87
N LYS A 49 11.49 2.00 -3.95
CA LYS A 49 11.82 3.30 -3.38
C LYS A 49 11.38 3.38 -1.93
N CYS A 50 12.19 3.99 -1.08
CA CYS A 50 11.90 4.19 0.34
C CYS A 50 12.62 5.44 0.83
N ASP A 51 11.99 6.59 0.58
CA ASP A 51 12.46 7.90 0.99
C ASP A 51 11.61 8.37 2.18
N PRO A 52 12.18 8.41 3.40
CA PRO A 52 11.43 8.82 4.57
C PRO A 52 10.74 10.17 4.37
N ASN A 53 9.47 10.25 4.79
CA ASN A 53 8.61 11.45 4.68
C ASN A 53 8.30 11.92 3.25
N SER A 54 8.69 11.17 2.21
CA SER A 54 8.45 11.55 0.82
C SER A 54 7.83 10.43 0.01
N GLU A 55 8.40 9.22 0.02
CA GLU A 55 7.89 8.17 -0.85
C GLU A 55 8.17 6.75 -0.35
N LEU A 56 7.20 5.87 -0.52
CA LEU A 56 7.37 4.44 -0.41
C LEU A 56 6.76 3.74 -1.64
N ARG A 57 7.57 2.93 -2.33
CA ARG A 57 7.17 2.24 -3.56
C ARG A 57 7.68 0.82 -3.58
N TRP A 58 6.87 -0.10 -4.04
CA TRP A 58 7.25 -1.50 -4.20
C TRP A 58 6.50 -2.16 -5.36
N ILE A 59 7.03 -3.29 -5.83
CA ILE A 59 6.49 -4.01 -6.97
C ILE A 59 6.28 -5.50 -6.65
N GLY A 60 5.10 -6.01 -6.97
CA GLY A 60 4.75 -7.42 -6.92
C GLY A 60 4.53 -7.99 -8.33
N PHE A 61 4.65 -9.31 -8.47
CA PHE A 61 4.36 -10.03 -9.71
C PHE A 61 3.56 -11.31 -9.44
N ILE A 62 2.71 -11.68 -10.40
CA ILE A 62 2.02 -12.98 -10.41
C ILE A 62 2.61 -13.79 -11.57
N GLY A 63 3.33 -14.86 -11.26
CA GLY A 63 4.08 -15.64 -12.24
C GLY A 63 5.35 -14.93 -12.68
N SER A 64 5.25 -13.97 -13.61
CA SER A 64 6.38 -13.17 -14.09
C SER A 64 5.94 -11.73 -14.40
N ALA A 65 6.90 -10.81 -14.51
CA ALA A 65 6.61 -9.41 -14.85
C ALA A 65 5.90 -9.23 -16.20
N PHE A 66 6.10 -10.17 -17.14
CA PHE A 66 5.41 -10.19 -18.43
C PHE A 66 3.94 -10.62 -18.32
N ILE A 67 3.61 -11.46 -17.34
CA ILE A 67 2.25 -11.98 -17.15
C ILE A 67 1.40 -10.93 -16.42
N PHE A 68 1.86 -10.52 -15.25
CA PHE A 68 1.20 -9.52 -14.42
C PHE A 68 2.18 -8.97 -13.39
N SER A 69 2.31 -7.65 -13.36
CA SER A 69 2.99 -6.92 -12.29
C SER A 69 2.11 -5.79 -11.77
N GLY A 70 2.27 -5.47 -10.48
CA GLY A 70 1.62 -4.35 -9.82
C GLY A 70 2.65 -3.55 -9.04
N GLN A 71 2.85 -2.29 -9.40
CA GLN A 71 3.67 -1.34 -8.66
C GLN A 71 2.77 -0.46 -7.80
N ARG A 72 2.92 -0.57 -6.49
CA ARG A 72 2.21 0.27 -5.53
C ARG A 72 3.11 1.40 -5.03
N TYR A 73 2.56 2.60 -4.92
CA TYR A 73 3.27 3.79 -4.48
C TYR A 73 2.45 4.60 -3.47
N PHE A 74 3.15 5.21 -2.52
CA PHE A 74 2.66 6.19 -1.57
C PHE A 74 3.61 7.38 -1.63
N GLU A 75 3.13 8.49 -2.19
CA GLU A 75 3.87 9.74 -2.33
C GLU A 75 3.27 10.76 -1.35
N LEU A 76 4.14 11.44 -0.62
CA LEU A 76 3.80 12.40 0.42
C LEU A 76 4.39 13.75 0.06
N GLU A 77 3.53 14.76 0.03
CA GLU A 77 3.92 16.14 -0.25
C GLU A 77 3.38 17.08 0.84
N PRO A 78 4.15 18.08 1.30
CA PRO A 78 3.63 19.10 2.20
C PRO A 78 2.51 19.92 1.53
N GLU A 79 1.38 20.11 2.21
CA GLU A 79 0.22 20.86 1.70
C GLU A 79 -0.12 22.05 2.63
N GLY A 80 0.88 22.87 2.94
CA GLY A 80 0.75 23.98 3.89
C GLY A 80 0.89 23.56 5.36
N GLU A 81 0.49 24.43 6.27
CA GLU A 81 0.76 24.25 7.71
C GLU A 81 0.09 22.99 8.28
N GLY A 82 0.92 22.04 8.70
CA GLY A 82 0.49 20.82 9.39
C GLY A 82 -0.26 19.82 8.51
N LYS A 83 -0.25 19.99 7.18
CA LYS A 83 -0.97 19.11 6.24
C LYS A 83 0.00 18.38 5.31
N THR A 84 -0.40 17.19 4.93
CA THR A 84 0.31 16.35 3.98
C THR A 84 -0.68 15.84 2.94
N LEU A 85 -0.38 16.09 1.67
CA LEU A 85 -1.05 15.46 0.55
C LEU A 85 -0.47 14.05 0.37
N LEU A 86 -1.36 13.05 0.38
CA LEU A 86 -1.03 11.67 0.06
C LEU A 86 -1.53 11.34 -1.34
N THR A 87 -0.61 10.98 -2.22
CA THR A 87 -0.90 10.38 -3.53
C THR A 87 -0.61 8.89 -3.45
N HIS A 88 -1.66 8.06 -3.49
CA HIS A 88 -1.57 6.61 -3.39
C HIS A 88 -2.24 5.96 -4.60
N GLY A 89 -1.54 5.01 -5.22
CA GLY A 89 -2.08 4.22 -6.31
C GLY A 89 -1.32 2.94 -6.58
N GLU A 90 -1.79 2.23 -7.59
CA GLU A 90 -1.18 1.00 -8.09
C GLU A 90 -1.20 0.99 -9.62
N ALA A 91 -0.02 0.89 -10.22
CA ALA A 91 0.17 0.78 -11.67
C ALA A 91 0.35 -0.69 -12.04
N PHE A 92 -0.46 -1.19 -12.96
CA PHE A 92 -0.42 -2.59 -13.39
C PHE A 92 0.09 -2.74 -14.82
N ASP A 93 0.90 -3.76 -15.06
CA ASP A 93 1.47 -4.09 -16.38
C ASP A 93 1.45 -5.61 -16.62
N GLY A 94 1.52 -6.02 -17.89
CA GLY A 94 1.56 -7.42 -18.33
C GLY A 94 0.47 -7.81 -19.32
N CYS A 95 0.61 -8.99 -19.92
CA CYS A 95 -0.30 -9.47 -20.96
C CYS A 95 -1.72 -9.77 -20.45
N LEU A 96 -1.90 -10.03 -19.15
CA LEU A 96 -3.22 -10.32 -18.57
C LEU A 96 -4.02 -9.07 -18.18
N ILE A 97 -3.44 -7.86 -18.26
CA ILE A 97 -4.13 -6.62 -17.87
C ILE A 97 -5.47 -6.43 -18.57
N PRO A 98 -5.61 -6.60 -19.90
CA PRO A 98 -6.90 -6.42 -20.57
C PRO A 98 -8.01 -7.30 -19.99
N LEU A 99 -7.68 -8.55 -19.60
CA LEU A 99 -8.62 -9.49 -19.00
C LEU A 99 -8.94 -9.14 -17.54
N MET A 100 -7.96 -8.62 -16.79
CA MET A 100 -8.12 -8.28 -15.37
C MET A 100 -8.75 -6.91 -15.12
N LYS A 101 -8.83 -6.02 -16.12
CA LYS A 101 -9.42 -4.67 -16.02
C LYS A 101 -10.73 -4.60 -15.22
N PRO A 102 -11.75 -5.46 -15.44
CA PRO A 102 -13.00 -5.40 -14.68
C PRO A 102 -12.79 -5.65 -13.17
N ILE A 103 -11.93 -6.61 -12.82
CA ILE A 103 -11.61 -6.96 -11.44
C ILE A 103 -10.85 -5.82 -10.76
N LEU A 104 -9.85 -5.25 -11.45
CA LEU A 104 -9.07 -4.11 -10.95
C LEU A 104 -9.96 -2.90 -10.68
N ARG A 105 -10.91 -2.60 -11.58
CA ARG A 105 -11.91 -1.53 -11.39
C ARG A 105 -12.84 -1.81 -10.21
N LYS A 106 -13.27 -3.06 -10.03
CA LYS A 106 -14.09 -3.46 -8.88
C LYS A 106 -13.37 -3.26 -7.55
N ASN A 107 -12.04 -3.39 -7.53
CA ASN A 107 -11.23 -3.18 -6.34
C ASN A 107 -10.95 -1.69 -6.07
N HIS A 108 -11.10 -0.78 -7.04
CA HIS A 108 -10.78 0.64 -6.87
C HIS A 108 -11.36 1.33 -5.60
N PRO A 109 -12.59 1.03 -5.14
CA PRO A 109 -13.09 1.58 -3.88
C PRO A 109 -12.25 1.26 -2.64
N MET A 110 -11.39 0.24 -2.69
CA MET A 110 -10.49 -0.10 -1.58
C MET A 110 -9.50 1.03 -1.27
N PHE A 111 -9.06 1.79 -2.28
CA PHE A 111 -8.08 2.86 -2.10
C PHE A 111 -8.61 3.93 -1.14
N ALA A 112 -9.91 4.26 -1.24
CA ALA A 112 -10.54 5.19 -0.32
C ALA A 112 -10.56 4.68 1.13
N VAL A 113 -10.77 3.37 1.33
CA VAL A 113 -10.76 2.74 2.67
C VAL A 113 -9.36 2.79 3.27
N VAL A 114 -8.34 2.43 2.48
CA VAL A 114 -6.93 2.50 2.90
C VAL A 114 -6.52 3.94 3.23
N ASN A 115 -6.85 4.89 2.38
CA ASN A 115 -6.47 6.29 2.57
C ASN A 115 -7.16 6.90 3.81
N SER A 116 -8.43 6.57 4.03
CA SER A 116 -9.17 7.03 5.20
C SER A 116 -8.58 6.48 6.50
N GLY A 117 -8.25 5.19 6.54
CA GLY A 117 -7.60 4.56 7.69
C GLY A 117 -6.22 5.17 7.97
N LEU A 118 -5.41 5.39 6.92
CA LEU A 118 -4.09 6.01 7.07
C LEU A 118 -4.19 7.43 7.61
N LYS A 119 -5.12 8.23 7.09
CA LYS A 119 -5.39 9.59 7.55
C LYS A 119 -5.73 9.59 9.04
N GLN A 120 -6.70 8.76 9.44
CA GLN A 120 -7.14 8.67 10.83
C GLN A 120 -5.97 8.32 11.76
N ALA A 121 -5.21 7.27 11.45
CA ALA A 121 -4.09 6.84 12.28
C ALA A 121 -2.96 7.87 12.36
N ALA A 122 -2.68 8.59 11.26
CA ALA A 122 -1.67 9.64 11.25
C ALA A 122 -2.09 10.85 12.11
N GLU A 123 -3.34 11.28 11.99
CA GLU A 123 -3.88 12.42 12.76
C GLU A 123 -4.01 12.09 14.25
N GLU A 124 -4.44 10.87 14.60
CA GLU A 124 -4.48 10.40 16.00
C GLU A 124 -3.09 10.38 16.65
N ARG A 125 -2.07 9.87 15.93
CA ARG A 125 -0.67 9.88 16.41
C ARG A 125 -0.15 11.31 16.58
N ASN A 126 -0.47 12.21 15.66
CA ASN A 126 -0.07 13.62 15.76
C ASN A 126 -0.71 14.30 16.96
N ASN A 127 -2.02 14.08 17.19
CA ASN A 127 -2.73 14.64 18.33
C ASN A 127 -2.19 14.10 19.66
N ALA A 128 -1.85 12.80 19.72
CA ALA A 128 -1.22 12.20 20.90
C ALA A 128 0.19 12.76 21.17
N ALA A 129 0.94 13.10 20.13
CA ALA A 129 2.25 13.72 20.24
C ALA A 129 2.18 15.21 20.63
N ALA A 130 1.17 15.94 20.15
CA ALA A 130 0.95 17.35 20.46
C ALA A 130 0.34 17.61 21.85
N GLY A 131 -0.26 16.59 22.47
CA GLY A 131 -0.83 16.64 23.83
C GLY A 131 0.17 16.36 24.97
N ARG A 132 1.47 16.55 24.75
CA ARG A 132 2.53 16.48 25.77
C ARG A 132 3.18 17.84 25.98
#